data_AF-A0A386WRX0-F1
#
_entry.id   AF-A0A386WRX0-F1
#
_cell.length_a   1.000
_cell.length_b   1.000
_cell.length_c   1.000
_cell.angle_alpha   90.00
_cell.angle_beta   90.00
_cell.angle_gamma   90.00
#
_symmetry.space_group_name_H-M   'P 1'
#
loop_
_entity.id
_entity.type
_entity.pdbx_description
1 polymer ?
#
loop_
_entity_poly.entity_id
_entity_poly.type
_entity_poly.pdbx_seq_one_letter_code
_entity_poly.pdbx_strand_id
1 'polypeptide(L)'
;MARIRSIKPEFWKSEAIACHDFFTRLVFIGLWSYVDDNGVGIDNYRLIAAELFPLEEDFARVSRELRESLARLSDAGRILRYTVEGKSYLAVVNWSEHQRIDKPNKARYPGPDDSRATPTPPDKPPTRENTEPSRNPRETLAQPSRDPRATPSTGAVEQGNRGAGEQGIVPPTAVAARPPTAGRTAPPAPRPLALVEPTPPDTPPATTQTLVAEWIDGCRKRPPRDVIGQVSRHIKTMLAENTDPADVRRGLAAWARKGLHPSTLPSVVNEVMNSGNAHPDRKPSTADQRFGEAMALAARFAKEEAS
;
A
#
# COMPACT_ATOMS: atom_id res chain seq x y z
N MET A 1 -1.67 -2.03 -20.81
CA MET A 1 -1.29 -2.76 -19.59
C MET A 1 -1.87 -2.02 -18.41
N ALA A 2 -2.88 -2.66 -17.83
CA ALA A 2 -3.59 -2.23 -16.66
C ALA A 2 -2.63 -2.07 -15.48
N ARG A 3 -2.87 -1.05 -14.67
CA ARG A 3 -2.09 -0.72 -13.48
C ARG A 3 -2.74 -1.36 -12.25
N ILE A 4 -1.93 -1.76 -11.27
CA ILE A 4 -2.44 -2.21 -9.98
C ILE A 4 -2.95 -0.99 -9.21
N ARG A 5 -4.22 -1.02 -8.81
CA ARG A 5 -4.90 0.05 -8.09
C ARG A 5 -5.74 -0.55 -6.98
N SER A 6 -5.76 0.10 -5.82
CA SER A 6 -6.54 -0.36 -4.67
C SER A 6 -7.97 0.15 -4.74
N ILE A 7 -8.94 -0.68 -4.36
CA ILE A 7 -10.33 -0.24 -4.20
C ILE A 7 -10.50 0.24 -2.76
N LYS A 8 -10.81 1.53 -2.59
CA LYS A 8 -11.02 2.14 -1.28
C LYS A 8 -12.36 1.69 -0.67
N PRO A 9 -12.47 1.45 0.65
CA PRO A 9 -13.73 1.06 1.30
C PRO A 9 -14.90 2.03 1.07
N GLU A 10 -14.60 3.32 0.91
CA GLU A 10 -15.57 4.38 0.63
C GLU A 10 -16.35 4.14 -0.67
N PHE A 11 -15.77 3.42 -1.64
CA PHE A 11 -16.44 3.03 -2.87
C PHE A 11 -17.74 2.26 -2.58
N TRP A 12 -17.68 1.30 -1.65
CA TRP A 12 -18.83 0.43 -1.31
C TRP A 12 -19.90 1.16 -0.50
N LYS A 13 -19.55 2.27 0.13
CA LYS A 13 -20.46 3.10 0.94
C LYS A 13 -21.03 4.28 0.17
N SER A 14 -20.55 4.55 -1.05
CA SER A 14 -20.96 5.70 -1.83
C SER A 14 -22.33 5.48 -2.45
N GLU A 15 -23.34 6.24 -2.01
CA GLU A 15 -24.68 6.21 -2.59
C GLU A 15 -24.67 6.60 -4.08
N ALA A 16 -23.81 7.54 -4.46
CA ALA A 16 -23.62 7.95 -5.85
C ALA A 16 -23.06 6.83 -6.75
N ILE A 17 -22.40 5.82 -6.18
CA ILE A 17 -21.97 4.61 -6.90
C ILE A 17 -23.04 3.52 -6.79
N ALA A 18 -23.69 3.42 -5.63
CA ALA A 18 -24.72 2.43 -5.35
C ALA A 18 -26.01 2.62 -6.18
N CYS A 19 -26.22 3.78 -6.81
CA CYS A 19 -27.34 3.98 -7.74
C CYS A 19 -27.18 3.27 -9.10
N HIS A 20 -25.95 2.88 -9.47
CA HIS A 20 -25.67 2.19 -10.73
C HIS A 20 -25.85 0.67 -10.63
N ASP A 21 -26.06 -0.03 -11.74
CA ASP A 21 -26.08 -1.49 -11.78
C ASP A 21 -24.68 -2.10 -11.53
N PHE A 22 -24.61 -3.41 -11.21
CA PHE A 22 -23.35 -4.07 -10.86
C PHE A 22 -22.31 -4.04 -11.99
N PHE A 23 -22.73 -4.17 -13.25
CA PHE A 23 -21.80 -4.14 -14.38
C PHE A 23 -21.22 -2.73 -14.55
N THR A 24 -22.05 -1.68 -14.44
CA THR A 24 -21.57 -0.29 -14.45
C THR A 24 -20.58 0.00 -13.31
N ARG A 25 -20.84 -0.52 -12.10
CA ARG A 25 -19.90 -0.38 -10.97
C ARG A 25 -18.58 -1.10 -11.24
N LEU A 26 -18.62 -2.31 -11.82
CA LEU A 26 -17.44 -3.07 -12.21
C LEU A 26 -16.63 -2.33 -13.29
N VAL A 27 -17.29 -1.77 -14.29
CA VAL A 27 -16.64 -0.91 -15.31
C VAL A 27 -15.96 0.27 -14.64
N PHE A 28 -16.62 0.95 -13.70
CA PHE A 28 -16.05 2.14 -13.07
C PHE A 28 -14.75 1.84 -12.29
N ILE A 29 -14.71 0.76 -11.50
CA ILE A 29 -13.46 0.33 -10.84
C ILE A 29 -12.43 -0.20 -11.83
N GLY A 30 -12.87 -0.86 -12.90
CA GLY A 30 -11.99 -1.30 -13.99
C GLY A 30 -11.30 -0.13 -14.68
N LEU A 31 -12.02 0.98 -14.89
CA LEU A 31 -11.46 2.21 -15.44
C LEU A 31 -10.31 2.74 -14.59
N TRP A 32 -10.33 2.56 -13.26
CA TRP A 32 -9.23 2.99 -12.41
C TRP A 32 -7.93 2.27 -12.77
N SER A 33 -7.97 1.01 -13.18
CA SER A 33 -6.78 0.27 -13.64
C SER A 33 -6.40 0.60 -15.09
N TYR A 34 -7.36 1.05 -15.90
CA TYR A 34 -7.18 1.40 -17.32
C TYR A 34 -6.50 2.77 -17.51
N VAL A 35 -6.96 3.80 -16.78
CA VAL A 35 -6.47 5.18 -16.94
C VAL A 35 -5.05 5.37 -16.43
N ASP A 36 -4.40 6.42 -16.92
CA ASP A 36 -3.05 6.82 -16.52
C ASP A 36 -3.01 7.38 -15.08
N ASP A 37 -1.82 7.74 -14.60
CA ASP A 37 -1.65 8.25 -13.24
C ASP A 37 -2.35 9.59 -13.00
N ASN A 38 -2.64 10.33 -14.07
CA ASN A 38 -3.45 11.55 -14.03
C ASN A 38 -4.97 11.28 -14.12
N GLY A 39 -5.42 10.03 -14.16
CA GLY A 39 -6.83 9.68 -14.27
C GLY A 39 -7.41 9.76 -15.68
N VAL A 40 -6.57 9.95 -16.70
CA VAL A 40 -6.99 10.09 -18.11
C VAL A 40 -6.66 8.82 -18.91
N GLY A 41 -7.57 8.41 -19.78
CA GLY A 41 -7.39 7.30 -20.72
C GLY A 41 -7.94 7.63 -22.10
N ILE A 42 -7.69 6.75 -23.07
CA ILE A 42 -8.27 6.86 -24.41
C ILE A 42 -9.74 6.43 -24.33
N ASP A 43 -10.64 7.22 -24.90
CA ASP A 43 -12.07 6.90 -24.95
C ASP A 43 -12.39 6.05 -26.18
N ASN A 44 -12.01 4.78 -26.10
CA ASN A 44 -12.36 3.79 -27.11
C ASN A 44 -12.84 2.52 -26.42
N TYR A 45 -14.16 2.26 -26.50
CA TYR A 45 -14.78 1.11 -25.85
C TYR A 45 -14.14 -0.23 -26.25
N ARG A 46 -13.56 -0.37 -27.45
CA ARG A 46 -12.89 -1.61 -27.87
C ARG A 46 -11.60 -1.84 -27.08
N LEU A 47 -10.82 -0.77 -26.87
CA LEU A 47 -9.59 -0.84 -26.08
C LEU A 47 -9.91 -1.09 -24.60
N ILE A 48 -10.95 -0.44 -24.09
CA ILE A 48 -11.41 -0.65 -22.72
C ILE A 48 -11.93 -2.09 -22.56
N ALA A 49 -12.75 -2.59 -23.48
CA ALA A 49 -13.24 -3.96 -23.46
C ALA A 49 -12.10 -4.98 -23.54
N ALA A 50 -11.12 -4.77 -24.42
CA ALA A 50 -9.97 -5.66 -24.55
C ALA A 50 -9.10 -5.72 -23.28
N GLU A 51 -9.01 -4.63 -22.51
CA GLU A 51 -8.23 -4.61 -21.28
C GLU A 51 -9.03 -5.14 -20.08
N LEU A 52 -10.33 -4.82 -19.98
CA LEU A 52 -11.16 -5.20 -18.81
C LEU A 52 -11.80 -6.58 -18.94
N PHE A 53 -12.09 -7.03 -20.17
CA PHE A 53 -12.86 -8.23 -20.46
C PHE A 53 -12.20 -9.11 -21.55
N PRO A 54 -10.89 -9.42 -21.45
CA PRO A 54 -10.14 -10.06 -22.54
C PRO A 54 -10.59 -11.47 -22.89
N LEU A 55 -11.24 -12.18 -21.96
CA LEU A 55 -11.62 -13.59 -22.11
C LEU A 55 -13.14 -13.78 -22.24
N GLU A 56 -13.91 -12.70 -22.37
CA GLU A 56 -15.36 -12.80 -22.56
C GLU A 56 -15.67 -13.32 -23.98
N GLU A 57 -16.40 -14.43 -24.06
CA GLU A 57 -16.78 -15.06 -25.33
C GLU A 57 -17.83 -14.23 -26.08
N ASP A 58 -18.78 -13.63 -25.35
CA ASP A 58 -19.84 -12.80 -25.91
C ASP A 58 -19.42 -11.33 -25.95
N PHE A 59 -18.49 -11.04 -26.86
CA PHE A 59 -17.97 -9.68 -27.04
C PHE A 59 -19.06 -8.69 -27.47
N ALA A 60 -20.12 -9.15 -28.14
CA ALA A 60 -21.22 -8.30 -28.57
C ALA A 60 -22.04 -7.77 -27.39
N ARG A 61 -22.38 -8.65 -26.43
CA ARG A 61 -23.03 -8.25 -25.16
C ARG A 61 -22.15 -7.29 -24.38
N VAL A 62 -20.89 -7.65 -24.12
CA VAL A 62 -19.95 -6.82 -23.35
C VAL A 62 -19.79 -5.44 -24.01
N SER A 63 -19.66 -5.40 -25.33
CA SER A 63 -19.53 -4.15 -26.08
C SER A 63 -20.75 -3.23 -25.96
N ARG A 64 -21.96 -3.79 -25.85
CA ARG A 64 -23.19 -3.03 -25.64
C ARG A 64 -23.25 -2.50 -24.22
N GLU A 65 -23.12 -3.39 -23.23
CA GLU A 65 -23.21 -3.04 -21.81
C GLU A 65 -22.12 -2.06 -21.39
N LEU A 66 -20.89 -2.20 -21.92
CA LEU A 66 -19.80 -1.27 -21.66
C LEU A 66 -20.12 0.14 -22.17
N ARG A 67 -20.68 0.26 -23.37
CA ARG A 67 -21.05 1.58 -23.90
C ARG A 67 -22.15 2.23 -23.08
N GLU A 68 -23.17 1.46 -22.71
CA GLU A 68 -24.24 1.94 -21.83
C GLU A 68 -23.69 2.35 -20.46
N SER A 69 -22.76 1.58 -19.90
CA SER A 69 -22.09 1.90 -18.63
C SER A 69 -21.28 3.19 -18.73
N LEU A 70 -20.50 3.37 -19.79
CA LEU A 70 -19.73 4.60 -20.03
C LEU A 70 -20.66 5.81 -20.20
N ALA A 71 -21.81 5.65 -20.85
CA ALA A 71 -22.83 6.70 -20.96
C ALA A 71 -23.40 7.04 -19.58
N ARG A 72 -23.88 6.04 -18.81
CA ARG A 72 -24.41 6.23 -17.44
C ARG A 72 -23.41 6.91 -16.51
N LEU A 73 -22.14 6.51 -16.57
CA LEU A 73 -21.07 7.12 -15.75
C LEU A 73 -20.80 8.57 -16.18
N SER A 74 -20.89 8.87 -17.47
CA SER A 74 -20.74 10.23 -17.99
C SER A 74 -21.91 11.11 -17.56
N ASP A 75 -23.14 10.62 -17.69
CA ASP A 75 -24.36 11.35 -17.31
C ASP A 75 -24.41 11.62 -15.80
N ALA A 76 -23.91 10.68 -14.98
CA ALA A 76 -23.78 10.84 -13.53
C ALA A 76 -22.55 11.69 -13.10
N GLY A 77 -21.80 12.24 -14.04
CA GLY A 77 -20.61 13.04 -13.80
C GLY A 77 -19.50 12.28 -13.06
N ARG A 78 -19.44 10.95 -13.20
CA ARG A 78 -18.36 10.09 -12.65
C ARG A 78 -17.16 10.04 -13.58
N ILE A 79 -17.40 10.17 -14.89
CA ILE A 79 -16.36 10.33 -15.90
C ILE A 79 -16.70 11.53 -16.79
N LEU A 80 -15.67 12.14 -17.38
CA LEU A 80 -15.80 13.19 -18.37
C LEU A 80 -15.24 12.69 -19.70
N ARG A 81 -15.99 12.83 -20.78
CA ARG A 81 -15.59 12.40 -22.14
C ARG A 81 -15.38 13.63 -23.01
N TYR A 82 -14.23 13.74 -23.65
CA TYR A 82 -13.83 14.92 -24.42
C TYR A 82 -12.95 14.52 -25.61
N THR A 83 -12.76 15.45 -26.54
CA THR A 83 -11.80 15.29 -27.64
C THR A 83 -10.73 16.36 -27.62
N VAL A 84 -9.51 15.96 -27.95
CA VAL A 84 -8.37 16.86 -28.18
C VAL A 84 -7.76 16.46 -29.51
N GLU A 85 -7.68 17.40 -30.46
CA GLU A 85 -7.09 17.18 -31.80
C GLU A 85 -7.67 15.94 -32.51
N GLY A 86 -8.99 15.77 -32.44
CA GLY A 86 -9.71 14.66 -33.09
C GLY A 86 -9.57 13.30 -32.40
N LYS A 87 -8.86 13.20 -31.27
CA LYS A 87 -8.76 11.98 -30.47
C LYS A 87 -9.67 12.07 -29.25
N SER A 88 -10.45 11.02 -29.00
CA SER A 88 -11.35 10.94 -27.84
C SER A 88 -10.63 10.42 -26.60
N TYR A 89 -10.87 11.10 -25.49
CA TYR A 89 -10.31 10.81 -24.17
C TYR A 89 -11.43 10.76 -23.13
N LEU A 90 -11.18 10.00 -22.07
CA LEU A 90 -12.00 9.99 -20.88
C LEU A 90 -11.14 10.32 -19.68
N ALA A 91 -11.68 11.10 -18.75
CA ALA A 91 -11.09 11.39 -17.46
C ALA A 91 -12.03 10.91 -16.34
N VAL A 92 -11.48 10.24 -15.34
CA VAL A 92 -12.22 9.92 -14.11
C VAL A 92 -12.34 11.20 -13.29
N VAL A 93 -13.58 11.61 -12.99
CA VAL A 93 -13.84 12.81 -12.19
C VAL A 93 -13.39 12.57 -10.74
N ASN A 94 -12.88 13.62 -10.07
CA ASN A 94 -12.36 13.54 -8.71
C ASN A 94 -11.30 12.44 -8.52
N TRP A 95 -10.39 12.28 -9.49
CA TRP A 95 -9.41 11.20 -9.50
C TRP A 95 -8.60 11.07 -8.20
N SER A 96 -8.18 12.17 -7.59
CA SER A 96 -7.41 12.20 -6.34
C SER A 96 -8.20 11.64 -5.14
N GLU A 97 -9.53 11.73 -5.16
CA GLU A 97 -10.40 11.12 -4.15
C GLU A 97 -10.48 9.60 -4.33
N HIS A 98 -10.36 9.11 -5.58
CA HIS A 98 -10.38 7.69 -5.89
C HIS A 98 -9.03 7.01 -5.73
N GLN A 99 -7.94 7.63 -6.18
CA GLN A 99 -6.60 7.05 -6.17
C GLN A 99 -5.57 8.05 -5.66
N ARG A 100 -4.76 7.60 -4.70
CA ARG A 100 -3.55 8.31 -4.26
C ARG A 100 -2.36 7.62 -4.90
N ILE A 101 -1.63 8.34 -5.74
CA ILE A 101 -0.46 7.82 -6.44
C ILE A 101 0.77 8.54 -5.90
N ASP A 102 1.63 7.79 -5.22
CA ASP A 102 2.94 8.29 -4.80
C ASP A 102 3.89 8.25 -6.01
N LYS A 103 4.52 9.41 -6.31
CA LYS A 103 5.45 9.61 -7.43
C LYS A 103 4.80 9.29 -8.80
N PRO A 104 3.80 10.07 -9.24
CA PRO A 104 3.12 9.84 -10.51
C PRO A 104 4.09 9.96 -11.68
N ASN A 105 3.89 9.12 -12.71
CA ASN A 105 4.62 9.27 -13.96
C ASN A 105 4.19 10.54 -14.72
N LYS A 106 5.02 10.96 -15.68
CA LYS A 106 4.64 12.03 -16.60
C LYS A 106 3.35 11.63 -17.33
N ALA A 107 2.34 12.50 -17.27
CA ALA A 107 1.06 12.29 -17.92
C ALA A 107 1.24 12.00 -19.43
N ARG A 108 0.65 10.90 -19.89
CA ARG A 108 0.70 10.48 -21.29
C ARG A 108 -0.34 11.18 -22.17
N TYR A 109 -1.47 11.59 -21.57
CA TYR A 109 -2.64 12.11 -22.29
C TYR A 109 -3.00 13.53 -21.82
N PRO A 110 -3.51 14.38 -22.73
CA PRO A 110 -3.94 15.74 -22.39
C PRO A 110 -5.11 15.67 -21.42
N GLY A 111 -5.12 16.52 -20.39
CA GLY A 111 -6.23 16.60 -19.43
C GLY A 111 -7.45 17.30 -20.01
N PRO A 112 -8.60 17.24 -19.31
CA PRO A 112 -9.82 17.95 -19.72
C PRO A 112 -9.68 19.48 -19.65
N ASP A 113 -8.76 19.99 -18.84
CA ASP A 113 -8.45 21.44 -18.74
C ASP A 113 -7.55 21.95 -19.89
N ASP A 114 -7.19 21.10 -20.85
CA ASP A 114 -6.47 21.54 -22.05
C ASP A 114 -7.35 22.51 -22.83
N SER A 115 -6.80 23.67 -23.22
CA SER A 115 -7.49 24.69 -24.02
C SER A 115 -8.10 24.17 -25.33
N ARG A 116 -7.62 23.04 -25.85
CA ARG A 116 -8.12 22.39 -27.07
C ARG A 116 -9.19 21.34 -26.79
N ALA A 117 -9.53 21.09 -25.53
CA ALA A 117 -10.52 20.11 -25.14
C ALA A 117 -11.92 20.59 -25.52
N THR A 118 -12.65 19.74 -26.24
CA THR A 118 -14.07 19.95 -26.52
C THR A 118 -14.89 18.80 -25.94
N PRO A 119 -16.02 19.07 -25.25
CA PRO A 119 -16.89 18.03 -24.72
C PRO A 119 -17.38 17.13 -25.85
N THR A 120 -17.30 15.81 -25.67
CA THR A 120 -17.89 14.87 -26.61
C THR A 120 -19.39 14.76 -26.29
N PRO A 121 -20.30 15.02 -27.23
CA PRO A 121 -21.72 14.77 -26.99
C PRO A 121 -21.96 13.29 -26.65
N PRO A 122 -22.89 12.97 -25.75
CA PRO A 122 -23.35 11.59 -25.60
C PRO A 122 -23.88 11.12 -26.97
N ASP A 123 -23.45 9.93 -27.41
CA ASP A 123 -23.89 9.23 -28.62
C ASP A 123 -23.29 9.56 -30.00
N LYS A 124 -22.10 10.19 -30.10
CA LYS A 124 -21.40 10.10 -31.40
C LYS A 124 -20.74 8.71 -31.55
N PRO A 125 -21.19 7.82 -32.45
CA PRO A 125 -20.43 6.61 -32.76
C PRO A 125 -19.03 7.03 -33.23
N PRO A 126 -17.97 6.26 -32.91
CA PRO A 126 -16.63 6.59 -33.36
C PRO A 126 -16.68 6.72 -34.88
N THR A 127 -16.40 7.93 -35.35
CA THR A 127 -16.29 8.21 -36.78
C THR A 127 -15.24 7.26 -37.32
N ARG A 128 -15.66 6.42 -38.26
CA ARG A 128 -14.81 5.49 -38.99
C ARG A 128 -13.93 6.30 -39.93
N GLU A 129 -12.93 7.01 -39.42
CA GLU A 129 -11.90 7.66 -40.24
C GLU A 129 -10.83 8.21 -39.31
N ASN A 130 -9.78 7.41 -39.12
CA ASN A 130 -8.37 7.80 -39.03
C ASN A 130 -7.54 6.59 -38.60
N THR A 131 -7.66 5.50 -39.38
CA THR A 131 -6.57 4.54 -39.55
C THR A 131 -5.73 5.07 -40.71
N GLU A 132 -4.88 6.04 -40.42
CA GLU A 132 -3.72 6.34 -41.27
C GLU A 132 -2.57 5.48 -40.75
N PRO A 133 -2.15 4.42 -41.47
CA PRO A 133 -0.98 3.65 -41.11
C PRO A 133 0.26 4.48 -41.46
N SER A 134 0.90 5.08 -40.46
CA SER A 134 2.25 5.62 -40.61
C SER A 134 3.21 4.47 -40.90
N ARG A 135 3.37 4.16 -42.19
CA ARG A 135 4.49 3.40 -42.76
C ARG A 135 5.79 4.08 -42.35
N ASN A 136 6.65 3.35 -41.63
CA ASN A 136 8.06 3.30 -41.97
C ASN A 136 8.67 1.99 -41.44
N PRO A 137 9.12 1.08 -42.33
CA PRO A 137 9.85 -0.12 -41.98
C PRO A 137 11.37 0.14 -42.07
N ARG A 138 12.12 -0.31 -41.07
CA ARG A 138 13.50 -0.81 -41.18
C ARG A 138 13.90 -1.36 -39.80
N GLU A 139 13.89 -2.67 -39.66
CA GLU A 139 15.10 -3.50 -39.79
C GLU A 139 16.17 -3.13 -38.76
N THR A 140 16.34 -3.99 -37.76
CA THR A 140 17.60 -4.70 -37.56
C THR A 140 17.30 -5.98 -36.80
N LEU A 141 17.31 -7.10 -37.52
CA LEU A 141 17.53 -8.41 -36.94
C LEU A 141 18.96 -8.46 -36.37
N ALA A 142 19.11 -8.99 -35.17
CA ALA A 142 20.27 -9.80 -34.82
C ALA A 142 19.77 -11.04 -34.07
N GLN A 143 20.12 -12.17 -34.63
CA GLN A 143 19.68 -13.53 -34.32
C GLN A 143 20.41 -14.13 -33.09
N PRO A 144 19.97 -15.31 -32.61
CA PRO A 144 20.30 -15.89 -31.31
C PRO A 144 21.59 -16.72 -31.32
N SER A 145 22.20 -16.94 -30.15
CA SER A 145 23.14 -18.06 -29.95
C SER A 145 22.83 -18.83 -28.66
N ARG A 146 22.42 -20.09 -28.85
CA ARG A 146 22.64 -21.27 -28.00
C ARG A 146 24.15 -21.45 -27.74
N ASP A 147 24.74 -22.09 -26.73
CA ASP A 147 24.43 -23.03 -25.60
C ASP A 147 25.80 -23.21 -24.83
N PRO A 148 26.04 -24.09 -23.82
CA PRO A 148 25.27 -24.57 -22.66
C PRO A 148 26.09 -24.75 -21.32
N ARG A 149 25.37 -25.05 -20.21
CA ARG A 149 25.75 -25.81 -18.96
C ARG A 149 26.75 -25.17 -17.96
N ALA A 150 26.62 -25.23 -16.62
CA ALA A 150 26.01 -26.24 -15.74
C ALA A 150 25.52 -25.68 -14.36
N THR A 151 24.58 -26.44 -13.78
CA THR A 151 23.85 -26.34 -12.50
C THR A 151 24.70 -26.59 -11.24
N PRO A 152 24.23 -26.33 -9.99
CA PRO A 152 23.28 -27.19 -9.24
C PRO A 152 22.17 -26.39 -8.51
N SER A 153 20.87 -26.76 -8.56
CA SER A 153 20.14 -27.82 -7.84
C SER A 153 19.99 -27.63 -6.31
N THR A 154 18.81 -27.21 -5.85
CA THR A 154 17.96 -27.80 -4.76
C THR A 154 16.74 -26.90 -4.55
N GLY A 155 15.51 -27.33 -4.85
CA GLY A 155 14.58 -28.00 -3.93
C GLY A 155 13.45 -27.02 -3.53
N ALA A 156 12.34 -26.95 -4.27
CA ALA A 156 11.07 -27.64 -3.96
C ALA A 156 10.52 -27.30 -2.56
N VAL A 157 9.49 -26.45 -2.47
CA VAL A 157 8.11 -26.93 -2.23
C VAL A 157 7.07 -25.84 -2.51
N GLU A 158 6.16 -26.25 -3.37
CA GLU A 158 4.83 -25.75 -3.68
C GLU A 158 3.87 -26.18 -2.57
N GLN A 159 3.13 -25.24 -1.96
CA GLN A 159 1.76 -25.52 -1.50
C GLN A 159 1.01 -24.22 -1.16
N GLY A 160 0.14 -23.79 -2.05
CA GLY A 160 -1.01 -22.97 -1.72
C GLY A 160 -2.26 -23.78 -1.98
N ASN A 161 -3.13 -23.96 -0.98
CA ASN A 161 -4.57 -23.90 -1.21
C ASN A 161 -5.44 -23.86 0.07
N ARG A 162 -6.37 -22.89 0.05
CA ARG A 162 -7.82 -22.96 0.32
C ARG A 162 -8.40 -23.41 1.69
N GLY A 163 -9.32 -22.55 2.16
CA GLY A 163 -10.52 -22.83 2.98
C GLY A 163 -10.95 -21.53 3.67
N ALA A 164 -12.00 -20.79 3.30
CA ALA A 164 -13.45 -21.07 3.27
C ALA A 164 -14.08 -21.28 4.67
N GLY A 165 -15.15 -20.53 4.97
CA GLY A 165 -16.02 -20.68 6.16
C GLY A 165 -16.20 -19.37 6.93
N GLU A 166 -17.17 -18.51 6.57
CA GLU A 166 -18.51 -18.43 7.18
C GLU A 166 -18.49 -17.97 8.65
N GLN A 167 -19.05 -16.78 8.94
CA GLN A 167 -19.64 -16.52 10.25
C GLN A 167 -20.93 -15.72 10.10
N GLY A 168 -21.97 -16.31 10.69
CA GLY A 168 -23.34 -15.90 10.63
C GLY A 168 -23.73 -14.87 11.68
N ILE A 169 -24.92 -14.38 11.41
CA ILE A 169 -25.87 -13.59 12.18
C ILE A 169 -25.81 -13.88 13.69
N VAL A 170 -25.68 -12.83 14.50
CA VAL A 170 -26.03 -12.84 15.93
C VAL A 170 -27.21 -11.91 16.19
N PRO A 171 -28.32 -12.37 16.80
CA PRO A 171 -29.41 -11.53 17.23
C PRO A 171 -29.14 -10.94 18.64
N PRO A 172 -29.86 -9.88 19.05
CA PRO A 172 -29.87 -9.40 20.42
C PRO A 172 -31.01 -10.07 21.21
N THR A 173 -30.73 -10.56 22.42
CA THR A 173 -31.79 -11.03 23.33
C THR A 173 -31.82 -10.22 24.61
N ALA A 174 -33.02 -9.77 24.92
CA ALA A 174 -33.44 -8.88 25.98
C ALA A 174 -33.78 -9.62 27.30
N VAL A 175 -33.65 -8.87 28.40
CA VAL A 175 -34.56 -8.73 29.57
C VAL A 175 -35.25 -9.97 30.17
N ALA A 176 -35.01 -10.18 31.48
CA ALA A 176 -35.97 -10.52 32.56
C ALA A 176 -35.19 -11.20 33.71
N ALA A 177 -35.50 -11.17 35.00
CA ALA A 177 -36.37 -10.42 35.90
C ALA A 177 -35.94 -10.85 37.33
N ARG A 178 -36.06 -9.98 38.33
CA ARG A 178 -35.92 -10.34 39.77
C ARG A 178 -37.15 -11.12 40.25
N PRO A 179 -37.01 -11.93 41.32
CA PRO A 179 -37.69 -11.59 42.57
C PRO A 179 -36.84 -11.82 43.84
N PRO A 180 -37.34 -11.43 45.04
CA PRO A 180 -36.53 -11.22 46.25
C PRO A 180 -36.74 -12.32 47.30
N THR A 181 -35.77 -12.54 48.21
CA THR A 181 -36.07 -12.96 49.60
C THR A 181 -34.93 -12.61 50.56
N ALA A 182 -35.33 -12.17 51.74
CA ALA A 182 -34.54 -11.74 52.89
C ALA A 182 -33.77 -12.87 53.59
N GLY A 183 -32.74 -12.51 54.35
CA GLY A 183 -32.10 -13.41 55.30
C GLY A 183 -30.81 -12.84 55.90
N ARG A 184 -30.95 -12.03 56.94
CA ARG A 184 -29.87 -11.60 57.84
C ARG A 184 -29.25 -12.83 58.54
N THR A 185 -27.94 -12.93 58.57
CA THR A 185 -27.17 -13.38 59.75
C THR A 185 -25.71 -12.94 59.64
N ALA A 186 -25.17 -12.54 60.79
CA ALA A 186 -23.88 -11.89 61.02
C ALA A 186 -22.70 -12.90 61.02
N PRO A 187 -21.43 -12.44 61.02
CA PRO A 187 -20.26 -13.22 60.67
C PRO A 187 -19.56 -13.86 61.89
N PRO A 188 -18.73 -14.90 61.71
CA PRO A 188 -17.70 -15.24 62.67
C PRO A 188 -16.26 -15.06 62.13
N ALA A 189 -15.55 -14.15 62.82
CA ALA A 189 -14.15 -14.11 63.22
C ALA A 189 -12.99 -14.45 62.23
N PRO A 190 -11.87 -13.67 62.31
CA PRO A 190 -10.77 -13.72 61.35
C PRO A 190 -9.80 -14.88 61.60
N ARG A 191 -9.33 -15.52 60.53
CA ARG A 191 -8.16 -16.42 60.54
C ARG A 191 -6.86 -15.60 60.39
N PRO A 192 -5.76 -16.02 61.05
CA PRO A 192 -4.59 -15.17 61.26
C PRO A 192 -3.77 -14.98 59.99
N LEU A 193 -3.22 -13.77 59.88
CA LEU A 193 -2.26 -13.31 58.88
C LEU A 193 -1.07 -14.29 58.77
N ALA A 194 -1.01 -15.03 57.65
CA ALA A 194 0.24 -15.64 57.23
C ALA A 194 1.12 -14.53 56.64
N LEU A 195 2.31 -14.37 57.22
CA LEU A 195 3.36 -13.51 56.69
C LEU A 195 3.64 -13.90 55.22
N VAL A 196 3.27 -13.02 54.30
CA VAL A 196 3.89 -12.99 52.97
C VAL A 196 5.22 -12.28 53.17
N GLU A 197 6.31 -13.04 53.11
CA GLU A 197 7.66 -12.48 52.97
C GLU A 197 7.71 -11.61 51.70
N PRO A 198 8.38 -10.44 51.74
CA PRO A 198 8.42 -9.53 50.61
C PRO A 198 9.36 -10.08 49.53
N THR A 199 8.81 -10.75 48.53
CA THR A 199 9.53 -11.01 47.29
C THR A 199 9.72 -9.69 46.51
N PRO A 200 10.91 -9.49 45.89
CA PRO A 200 11.36 -8.21 45.35
C PRO A 200 10.44 -7.68 44.24
N PRO A 201 10.45 -6.37 43.93
CA PRO A 201 9.45 -5.74 43.07
C PRO A 201 9.41 -6.44 41.71
N ASP A 202 8.31 -7.16 41.46
CA ASP A 202 7.95 -7.65 40.14
C ASP A 202 7.97 -6.45 39.20
N THR A 203 8.99 -6.44 38.34
CA THR A 203 9.05 -5.52 37.21
C THR A 203 7.79 -5.82 36.40
N PRO A 204 6.86 -4.86 36.23
CA PRO A 204 5.62 -5.14 35.51
C PRO A 204 6.00 -5.69 34.12
N PRO A 205 5.36 -6.76 33.64
CA PRO A 205 5.68 -7.33 32.34
C PRO A 205 5.63 -6.20 31.31
N ALA A 206 6.70 -6.06 30.54
CA ALA A 206 6.91 -4.95 29.61
C ALA A 206 5.88 -5.02 28.46
N THR A 207 4.66 -4.60 28.79
CA THR A 207 3.51 -4.62 27.92
C THR A 207 3.58 -3.38 27.04
N THR A 208 2.98 -3.42 25.84
CA THR A 208 2.87 -2.24 24.95
C THR A 208 2.46 -0.98 25.72
N GLN A 209 1.49 -1.11 26.62
CA GLN A 209 0.98 0.00 27.43
C GLN A 209 2.04 0.62 28.34
N THR A 210 2.90 -0.20 28.95
CA THR A 210 4.00 0.25 29.81
C THR A 210 5.03 1.04 29.02
N LEU A 211 5.43 0.54 27.84
CA LEU A 211 6.41 1.21 26.97
C LEU A 211 5.89 2.54 26.41
N VAL A 212 4.59 2.59 26.08
CA VAL A 212 3.95 3.83 25.61
C VAL A 212 3.82 4.85 26.74
N ALA A 213 3.46 4.41 27.95
CA ALA A 213 3.38 5.28 29.13
C ALA A 213 4.76 5.87 29.46
N GLU A 214 5.80 5.03 29.51
CA GLU A 214 7.19 5.44 29.77
C GLU A 214 7.66 6.49 28.74
N TRP A 215 7.32 6.32 27.47
CA TRP A 215 7.64 7.30 26.44
C TRP A 215 6.85 8.61 26.55
N ILE A 216 5.55 8.54 26.87
CA ILE A 216 4.72 9.73 27.07
C ILE A 216 5.24 10.54 28.27
N ASP A 217 5.64 9.88 29.36
CA ASP A 217 6.21 10.52 30.54
C ASP A 217 7.55 11.20 30.23
N GLY A 218 8.33 10.66 29.29
CA GLY A 218 9.57 11.28 28.79
C GLY A 218 9.35 12.49 27.86
N CYS A 219 8.12 12.77 27.42
CA CYS A 219 7.83 13.89 26.52
C CYS A 219 7.54 15.18 27.29
N ARG A 220 8.22 16.29 26.94
CA ARG A 220 7.98 17.63 27.55
C ARG A 220 6.53 18.12 27.43
N LYS A 221 5.86 17.75 26.34
CA LYS A 221 4.43 18.00 26.11
C LYS A 221 3.82 16.71 25.58
N ARG A 222 2.60 16.42 26.03
CA ARG A 222 1.88 15.21 25.61
C ARG A 222 1.70 15.21 24.08
N PRO A 223 2.16 14.16 23.37
CA PRO A 223 1.97 14.08 21.92
C PRO A 223 0.49 13.99 21.52
N PRO A 224 0.12 14.37 20.28
CA PRO A 224 -1.23 14.20 19.76
C PRO A 224 -1.72 12.74 19.81
N ARG A 225 -3.03 12.53 19.94
CA ARG A 225 -3.64 11.19 20.10
C ARG A 225 -3.30 10.25 18.94
N ASP A 226 -3.24 10.77 17.72
CA ASP A 226 -2.94 9.98 16.53
C ASP A 226 -1.50 9.46 16.54
N VAL A 227 -0.56 10.30 16.97
CA VAL A 227 0.85 9.94 17.12
C VAL A 227 1.02 8.85 18.17
N ILE A 228 0.33 8.99 19.31
CA ILE A 228 0.32 7.96 20.36
C ILE A 228 -0.26 6.65 19.83
N GLY A 229 -1.38 6.72 19.10
CA GLY A 229 -2.03 5.54 18.53
C GLY A 229 -1.14 4.80 17.53
N GLN A 230 -0.42 5.55 16.69
CA GLN A 230 0.49 4.98 15.71
C GLN A 230 1.70 4.30 16.37
N VAL A 231 2.36 4.97 17.32
CA VAL A 231 3.47 4.40 18.10
C VAL A 231 3.02 3.13 18.84
N SER A 232 1.84 3.17 19.49
CA SER A 232 1.28 2.01 20.21
C SER A 232 1.08 0.80 19.30
N ARG A 233 0.58 1.01 18.07
CA ARG A 233 0.39 -0.06 17.09
C ARG A 233 1.72 -0.69 16.69
N HIS A 234 2.73 0.12 16.39
CA HIS A 234 4.06 -0.38 16.02
C HIS A 234 4.73 -1.16 17.17
N ILE A 235 4.64 -0.66 18.41
CA ILE A 235 5.16 -1.38 19.59
C ILE A 235 4.44 -2.71 19.78
N LYS A 236 3.11 -2.74 19.64
CA LYS A 236 2.33 -4.00 19.73
C LYS A 236 2.78 -5.02 18.69
N THR A 237 2.99 -4.58 17.44
CA THR A 237 3.49 -5.46 16.37
C THR A 237 4.88 -5.99 16.69
N MET A 238 5.82 -5.14 17.11
CA MET A 238 7.19 -5.56 17.44
C MET A 238 7.24 -6.57 18.60
N LEU A 239 6.40 -6.38 19.62
CA LEU A 239 6.30 -7.33 20.73
C LEU A 239 5.65 -8.66 20.30
N ALA A 240 4.67 -8.63 19.38
CA ALA A 240 4.08 -9.84 18.81
C ALA A 240 5.08 -10.63 17.94
N GLU A 241 6.06 -9.95 17.35
CA GLU A 241 7.18 -10.53 16.60
C GLU A 241 8.34 -11.01 17.50
N ASN A 242 8.15 -11.04 18.83
CA ASN A 242 9.15 -11.41 19.83
C ASN A 242 10.39 -10.49 19.87
N THR A 243 10.25 -9.21 19.53
CA THR A 243 11.32 -8.23 19.76
C THR A 243 11.50 -7.98 21.25
N ASP A 244 12.74 -8.00 21.75
CA ASP A 244 13.03 -7.74 23.16
C ASP A 244 12.50 -6.35 23.58
N PRO A 245 11.69 -6.25 24.63
CA PRO A 245 11.19 -4.96 25.14
C PRO A 245 12.30 -3.95 25.47
N ALA A 246 13.50 -4.40 25.86
CA ALA A 246 14.65 -3.54 26.08
C ALA A 246 15.15 -2.90 24.78
N ASP A 247 15.15 -3.63 23.67
CA ASP A 247 15.53 -3.11 22.36
C ASP A 247 14.51 -2.09 21.85
N VAL A 248 13.23 -2.35 22.07
CA VAL A 248 12.14 -1.41 21.77
C VAL A 248 12.31 -0.11 22.57
N ARG A 249 12.67 -0.17 23.87
CA ARG A 249 12.96 1.04 24.67
C ARG A 249 14.13 1.84 24.09
N ARG A 250 15.25 1.18 23.77
CA ARG A 250 16.43 1.86 23.19
C ARG A 250 16.09 2.50 21.84
N GLY A 251 15.34 1.79 20.99
CA GLY A 251 14.86 2.30 19.71
C GLY A 251 13.89 3.47 19.83
N LEU A 252 12.97 3.43 20.79
CA LEU A 252 12.02 4.52 21.06
C LEU A 252 12.71 5.79 21.56
N ALA A 253 13.72 5.65 22.43
CA ALA A 253 14.56 6.76 22.89
C ALA A 253 15.45 7.33 21.77
N ALA A 254 16.00 6.48 20.89
CA ALA A 254 16.76 6.93 19.72
C ALA A 254 15.85 7.65 18.70
N TRP A 255 14.66 7.13 18.47
CA TRP A 255 13.65 7.72 17.58
C TRP A 255 13.18 9.09 18.10
N ALA A 256 12.87 9.19 19.40
CA ALA A 256 12.43 10.44 20.03
C ALA A 256 13.48 11.55 19.92
N ARG A 257 14.79 11.23 20.01
CA ARG A 257 15.88 12.20 19.80
C ARG A 257 15.98 12.68 18.36
N LYS A 258 15.72 11.80 17.38
CA LYS A 258 15.79 12.15 15.95
C LYS A 258 14.58 12.95 15.47
N GLY A 259 13.48 12.99 16.23
CA GLY A 259 12.27 13.75 15.88
C GLY A 259 11.59 13.28 14.60
N LEU A 260 11.73 11.99 14.27
CA LEU A 260 11.25 11.40 13.02
C LEU A 260 9.74 11.09 13.09
N HIS A 261 9.13 10.89 11.92
CA HIS A 261 7.73 10.47 11.83
C HIS A 261 7.49 9.11 12.53
N PRO A 262 6.33 8.86 13.18
CA PRO A 262 6.09 7.62 13.95
C PRO A 262 6.22 6.32 13.16
N SER A 263 5.94 6.35 11.84
CA SER A 263 6.12 5.18 10.97
C SER A 263 7.55 4.66 10.89
N THR A 264 8.56 5.49 11.22
CA THR A 264 9.98 5.09 11.14
C THR A 264 10.46 4.39 12.40
N LEU A 265 9.63 4.29 13.44
CA LEU A 265 9.99 3.67 14.71
C LEU A 265 10.52 2.23 14.54
N PRO A 266 9.89 1.33 13.77
CA PRO A 266 10.42 -0.02 13.58
C PRO A 266 11.81 -0.04 12.94
N SER A 267 12.07 0.85 11.98
CA SER A 267 13.38 0.96 11.33
C SER A 267 14.46 1.46 12.28
N VAL A 268 14.14 2.38 13.18
CA VAL A 268 15.07 2.88 14.21
C VAL A 268 15.32 1.83 15.28
N VAL A 269 14.30 1.05 15.67
CA VAL A 269 14.49 -0.09 16.57
C VAL A 269 15.42 -1.12 15.92
N ASN A 270 15.17 -1.49 14.66
CA ASN A 270 16.07 -2.37 13.90
C ASN A 270 17.49 -1.80 13.76
N GLU A 271 17.63 -0.49 13.51
CA GLU A 271 18.94 0.17 13.50
C GLU A 271 19.65 -0.06 14.84
N VAL A 272 19.00 0.20 15.98
CA VAL A 272 19.57 0.05 17.32
C VAL A 272 19.89 -1.40 17.67
N MET A 273 19.06 -2.35 17.25
CA MET A 273 19.31 -3.79 17.40
C MET A 273 20.61 -4.19 16.68
N ASN A 274 20.85 -3.65 15.49
CA ASN A 274 21.99 -4.01 14.66
C ASN A 274 23.21 -3.09 14.85
N SER A 275 23.07 -1.95 15.53
CA SER A 275 24.15 -0.97 15.77
C SER A 275 25.29 -1.53 16.61
N GLY A 276 25.01 -2.52 17.46
CA GLY A 276 26.00 -3.22 18.29
C GLY A 276 26.70 -4.38 17.57
N ASN A 277 26.18 -4.82 16.43
CA ASN A 277 26.73 -5.90 15.60
C ASN A 277 27.45 -5.30 14.38
N ALA A 278 28.40 -4.40 14.63
CA ALA A 278 29.38 -4.05 13.61
C ALA A 278 30.23 -5.30 13.35
N HIS A 279 29.90 -6.04 12.29
CA HIS A 279 30.66 -7.21 11.87
C HIS A 279 32.12 -6.77 11.63
N PRO A 280 33.11 -7.24 12.41
CA PRO A 280 34.47 -6.72 12.34
C PRO A 280 35.21 -7.05 11.02
N ASP A 281 34.58 -7.79 10.10
CA ASP A 281 35.21 -8.37 8.91
C ASP A 281 34.50 -8.01 7.60
N ARG A 282 34.05 -6.76 7.42
CA ARG A 282 33.71 -6.34 6.06
C ARG A 282 35.00 -6.03 5.29
N LYS A 283 35.57 -7.07 4.67
CA LYS A 283 36.66 -6.90 3.68
C LYS A 283 36.21 -5.86 2.64
N PRO A 284 37.05 -4.85 2.33
CA PRO A 284 36.69 -3.83 1.35
C PRO A 284 36.36 -4.50 0.02
N SER A 285 35.31 -3.99 -0.64
CA SER A 285 34.91 -4.46 -1.98
C SER A 285 36.10 -4.38 -2.92
N THR A 286 36.17 -5.27 -3.92
CA THR A 286 37.21 -5.22 -4.96
C THR A 286 37.28 -3.86 -5.66
N ALA A 287 36.16 -3.12 -5.70
CA ALA A 287 36.13 -1.75 -6.17
C ALA A 287 36.86 -0.78 -5.22
N ASP A 288 36.64 -0.90 -3.91
CA ASP A 288 37.30 -0.05 -2.90
C ASP A 288 38.81 -0.34 -2.82
N GLN A 289 39.21 -1.61 -3.01
CA GLN A 289 40.62 -2.00 -3.06
C GLN A 289 41.34 -1.38 -4.27
N ARG A 290 40.72 -1.48 -5.46
CA ARG A 290 41.27 -0.88 -6.68
C ARG A 290 41.33 0.64 -6.60
N PHE A 291 40.35 1.27 -5.95
CA PHE A 291 40.36 2.71 -5.74
C PHE A 291 41.46 3.13 -4.76
N GLY A 292 41.66 2.36 -3.68
CA GLY A 292 42.76 2.56 -2.74
C GLY A 292 44.14 2.42 -3.40
N GLU A 293 44.33 1.38 -4.22
CA GLU A 293 45.58 1.16 -4.97
C GLU A 293 45.84 2.28 -5.99
N ALA A 294 44.82 2.72 -6.72
CA ALA A 294 44.92 3.82 -7.67
C ALA A 294 45.29 5.14 -6.98
N MET A 295 44.69 5.44 -5.83
CA MET A 295 45.02 6.62 -5.03
C MET A 295 46.43 6.56 -4.44
N ALA A 296 46.87 5.39 -4.00
CA ALA A 296 48.23 5.20 -3.50
C ALA A 296 49.29 5.35 -4.60
N LEU A 297 48.99 4.90 -5.82
CA LEU A 297 49.85 5.07 -6.99
C LEU A 297 49.93 6.54 -7.41
N ALA A 298 48.80 7.25 -7.44
CA ALA A 298 48.75 8.69 -7.72
C ALA A 298 49.56 9.50 -6.69
N ALA A 299 49.48 9.13 -5.40
CA ALA A 299 50.26 9.78 -4.35
C ALA A 299 51.77 9.50 -4.45
N ARG A 300 52.18 8.39 -5.07
CA ARG A 300 53.60 8.09 -5.33
C ARG A 300 54.13 8.91 -6.49
N PHE A 301 53.40 8.98 -7.60
CA PHE A 301 53.77 9.83 -8.74
C PHE A 301 53.83 11.32 -8.37
N ALA A 302 52.88 11.80 -7.57
CA ALA A 302 52.90 13.18 -7.08
C ALA A 302 54.10 13.50 -6.17
N LYS A 303 54.72 12.49 -5.53
CA LYS A 303 55.95 12.67 -4.73
C LYS A 303 57.21 12.61 -5.59
N GLU A 304 57.20 11.87 -6.69
CA GLU A 304 58.32 11.82 -7.64
C GLU A 304 58.40 13.09 -8.50
N GLU A 305 57.27 13.72 -8.83
CA GLU A 305 57.26 15.02 -9.55
C GLU A 305 57.66 16.22 -8.68
N ALA A 306 57.71 16.06 -7.35
CA ALA A 306 58.04 17.12 -6.40
C ALA A 306 59.48 17.04 -5.85
N SER A 307 60.30 16.10 -6.33
CA SER A 307 61.71 15.92 -5.96
C SER A 307 62.65 16.18 -7.13
#